data_AF-A0A9P1GUT0-F1
#
_entry.id   AF-A0A9P1GUT0-F1
#
_cell.length_a   1.000
_cell.length_b   1.000
_cell.length_c   1.000
_cell.angle_alpha   90.00
_cell.angle_beta   90.00
_cell.angle_gamma   90.00
#
_symmetry.space_group_name_H-M   'P 1'
#
loop_
_entity.id
_entity.type
_entity.pdbx_description
1 polymer ?
#
loop_
_entity_poly.entity_id
_entity_poly.type
_entity_poly.pdbx_seq_one_letter_code
_entity_poly.pdbx_strand_id
1 'polypeptide(L)'
;MCPPHPADPEPARGPGPDPGPDPNQRQLLRELLTTYADLNGSVVDELDEEPSPLEFMRYVARNTPFVVRGCASGWEALRRWDRRFLVEAMRGKKVNVAVTPRGKQQPTRRIRPLLPHLPTTVPFARIALDRAPDALNLWIGNSRSVTATHRDGYENLYVQVRGRKHFALLPALCAPALAEVALPRPPGEGPEPAGVPFPTWDPDGVAVGGQEGVRGGEPSRATSSPSSWSRTDDEGFVLAVNYWYDMDYSGSLYPLTNLVRNMSFAQRRPG
;
A
#
# COMPACT_ATOMS: atom_id res chain seq x y z
N MET A 1 61.07 47.96 -0.74
CA MET A 1 59.88 47.72 -1.58
C MET A 1 59.18 46.49 -1.02
N CYS A 2 57.91 46.58 -0.64
CA CYS A 2 57.12 45.40 -0.28
C CYS A 2 56.55 44.75 -1.56
N PRO A 3 56.42 43.42 -1.63
CA PRO A 3 55.75 42.76 -2.75
C PRO A 3 54.25 43.09 -2.76
N PRO A 4 53.58 43.07 -3.94
CA PRO A 4 52.14 43.25 -4.00
C PRO A 4 51.41 42.08 -3.33
N HIS A 5 50.27 42.39 -2.72
CA HIS A 5 49.39 41.38 -2.13
C HIS A 5 48.82 40.46 -3.22
N PRO A 6 48.70 39.13 -3.00
CA PRO A 6 47.95 38.28 -3.91
C PRO A 6 46.48 38.73 -3.96
N ALA A 7 45.88 38.70 -5.15
CA ALA A 7 44.47 39.02 -5.34
C ALA A 7 43.58 37.94 -4.68
N ASP A 8 42.46 38.37 -4.10
CA ASP A 8 41.48 37.47 -3.51
C ASP A 8 40.91 36.51 -4.57
N PRO A 9 40.66 35.22 -4.21
CA PRO A 9 40.06 34.27 -5.13
C PRO A 9 38.62 34.69 -5.49
N GLU A 10 38.22 34.55 -6.76
CA GLU A 10 36.83 34.76 -7.17
C GLU A 10 35.87 33.90 -6.33
N PRO A 11 34.70 34.43 -5.94
CA PRO A 11 33.69 33.64 -5.25
C PRO A 11 33.27 32.48 -6.16
N ALA A 12 33.32 31.26 -5.61
CA ALA A 12 32.89 30.08 -6.33
C ALA A 12 31.48 30.29 -6.88
N ARG A 13 31.31 30.12 -8.20
CA ARG A 13 29.98 30.19 -8.84
C ARG A 13 29.07 29.20 -8.11
N GLY A 14 27.96 29.71 -7.58
CA GLY A 14 26.93 28.86 -6.98
C GLY A 14 26.45 27.81 -7.99
N PRO A 15 25.85 26.70 -7.52
CA PRO A 15 25.26 25.72 -8.42
C PRO A 15 24.33 26.43 -9.41
N GLY A 16 24.48 26.12 -10.69
CA GLY A 16 23.60 26.65 -11.73
C GLY A 16 22.13 26.26 -11.47
N PRO A 17 21.16 26.92 -12.13
CA PRO A 17 19.76 26.56 -12.01
C PRO A 17 19.59 25.07 -12.31
N ASP A 18 18.82 24.37 -11.46
CA ASP A 18 18.59 22.93 -11.60
C ASP A 18 18.04 22.63 -12.99
N PRO A 19 18.70 21.80 -13.83
CA PRO A 19 18.14 21.40 -15.09
C PRO A 19 16.85 20.62 -14.81
N GLY A 20 15.72 21.25 -15.13
CA GLY A 20 14.39 20.65 -14.97
C GLY A 20 14.26 19.27 -15.63
N PRO A 21 13.17 18.53 -15.33
CA PRO A 21 13.05 17.09 -15.55
C PRO A 21 13.56 16.61 -16.91
N ASP A 22 14.55 15.70 -16.90
CA ASP A 22 15.11 15.10 -18.11
C ASP A 22 14.00 14.46 -18.98
N PRO A 23 13.75 14.96 -20.20
CA PRO A 23 12.72 14.43 -21.08
C PRO A 23 13.00 12.98 -21.49
N ASN A 24 14.27 12.57 -21.60
CA ASN A 24 14.63 11.21 -21.99
C ASN A 24 14.27 10.22 -20.89
N GLN A 25 14.66 10.48 -19.65
CA GLN A 25 14.25 9.68 -18.49
C GLN A 25 12.71 9.59 -18.36
N ARG A 26 11.96 10.64 -18.71
CA ARG A 26 10.48 10.61 -18.65
C ARG A 26 9.89 9.67 -19.70
N GLN A 27 10.47 9.66 -20.89
CA GLN A 27 10.08 8.75 -21.97
C GLN A 27 10.42 7.29 -21.62
N LEU A 28 11.61 7.03 -21.09
CA LEU A 28 12.03 5.68 -20.65
C LEU A 28 11.13 5.13 -19.53
N LEU A 29 10.75 5.97 -18.54
CA LEU A 29 9.78 5.57 -17.53
C LEU A 29 8.41 5.23 -18.14
N ARG A 30 7.93 6.00 -19.13
CA ARG A 30 6.68 5.68 -19.83
C ARG A 30 6.77 4.36 -20.59
N GLU A 31 7.85 4.15 -21.34
CA GLU A 31 8.08 2.93 -22.13
C GLU A 31 8.14 1.68 -21.24
N LEU A 32 8.81 1.76 -20.08
CA LEU A 32 8.82 0.70 -19.07
C LEU A 32 7.40 0.35 -18.58
N LEU A 33 6.57 1.35 -18.28
CA LEU A 33 5.21 1.14 -17.80
C LEU A 33 4.29 0.56 -18.88
N THR A 34 4.40 1.03 -20.13
CA THR A 34 3.67 0.48 -21.27
C THR A 34 4.07 -0.96 -21.52
N THR A 35 5.38 -1.26 -21.64
CA THR A 35 5.88 -2.62 -21.85
C THR A 35 5.48 -3.57 -20.71
N TYR A 36 5.47 -3.09 -19.46
CA TYR A 36 4.99 -3.88 -18.33
C TYR A 36 3.49 -4.21 -18.47
N ALA A 37 2.66 -3.23 -18.82
CA ALA A 37 1.22 -3.42 -19.00
C ALA A 37 0.85 -4.29 -20.21
N ASP A 38 1.64 -4.23 -21.30
CA ASP A 38 1.45 -5.08 -22.48
C ASP A 38 1.79 -6.56 -22.20
N LEU A 39 2.76 -6.80 -21.30
CA LEU A 39 3.21 -8.14 -20.93
C LEU A 39 2.47 -8.76 -19.72
N ASN A 40 1.83 -7.94 -18.87
CA ASN A 40 1.18 -8.39 -17.64
C ASN A 40 -0.30 -7.99 -17.63
N GLY A 41 -1.18 -8.99 -17.53
CA GLY A 41 -2.62 -8.75 -17.54
C GLY A 41 -3.10 -7.87 -16.38
N SER A 42 -4.12 -7.05 -16.67
CA SER A 42 -4.82 -6.22 -15.68
C SER A 42 -5.94 -6.93 -14.92
N VAL A 43 -6.11 -8.25 -15.15
CA VAL A 43 -7.16 -9.08 -14.55
C VAL A 43 -6.60 -9.74 -13.29
N VAL A 44 -7.37 -9.73 -12.21
CA VAL A 44 -7.06 -10.47 -10.99
C VAL A 44 -7.66 -11.86 -11.13
N ASP A 45 -6.82 -12.89 -11.02
CA ASP A 45 -7.28 -14.28 -11.11
C ASP A 45 -8.22 -14.60 -9.94
N GLU A 46 -9.34 -15.27 -10.21
CA GLU A 46 -10.25 -15.81 -9.19
C GLU A 46 -10.13 -17.34 -9.15
N LEU A 47 -9.89 -17.88 -7.96
CA LEU A 47 -9.77 -19.31 -7.69
C LEU A 47 -10.99 -19.77 -6.90
N ASP A 48 -11.63 -20.86 -7.32
CA ASP A 48 -12.78 -21.44 -6.61
C ASP A 48 -12.38 -22.27 -5.37
N GLU A 49 -11.11 -22.69 -5.30
CA GLU A 49 -10.55 -23.53 -4.23
C GLU A 49 -9.21 -22.96 -3.71
N GLU A 50 -8.74 -23.43 -2.54
CA GLU A 50 -7.46 -23.00 -2.00
C GLU A 50 -6.28 -23.47 -2.89
N PRO A 51 -5.35 -22.57 -3.28
CA PRO A 51 -4.21 -22.95 -4.10
C PRO A 51 -3.26 -23.86 -3.32
N SER A 52 -2.56 -24.76 -4.03
CA SER A 52 -1.40 -25.44 -3.43
C SER A 52 -0.30 -24.43 -3.05
N PRO A 53 0.59 -24.77 -2.10
CA PRO A 53 1.74 -23.92 -1.77
C PRO A 53 2.59 -23.52 -2.98
N LEU A 54 2.73 -24.40 -3.97
CA LEU A 54 3.48 -24.13 -5.20
C LEU A 54 2.75 -23.13 -6.11
N GLU A 55 1.43 -23.25 -6.25
CA GLU A 55 0.64 -22.28 -7.02
C GLU A 55 0.65 -20.90 -6.35
N PHE A 56 0.52 -20.86 -5.03
CA PHE A 56 0.67 -19.63 -4.25
C PHE A 56 2.04 -18.96 -4.51
N MET A 57 3.14 -19.72 -4.47
CA MET A 57 4.47 -19.20 -4.79
C MET A 57 4.59 -18.64 -6.21
N ARG A 58 3.83 -19.14 -7.19
CA ARG A 58 3.79 -18.56 -8.55
C ARG A 58 3.12 -17.19 -8.58
N TYR A 59 2.17 -16.90 -7.68
CA TYR A 59 1.59 -15.56 -7.54
C TYR A 59 2.57 -14.59 -6.84
N VAL A 60 3.20 -15.05 -5.74
CA VAL A 60 4.22 -14.28 -5.01
C VAL A 60 5.39 -13.91 -5.93
N ALA A 61 5.97 -14.88 -6.64
CA ALA A 61 7.12 -14.67 -7.53
C ALA A 61 6.82 -13.74 -8.73
N ARG A 62 5.56 -13.67 -9.19
CA ARG A 62 5.10 -12.73 -10.23
C ARG A 62 4.68 -11.36 -9.68
N ASN A 63 4.58 -11.21 -8.35
CA ASN A 63 3.95 -10.08 -7.66
C ASN A 63 2.50 -9.79 -8.13
N THR A 64 1.77 -10.84 -8.51
CA THR A 64 0.40 -10.74 -9.02
C THR A 64 -0.62 -11.15 -7.95
N PRO A 65 -1.70 -10.38 -7.75
CA PRO A 65 -2.78 -10.73 -6.84
C PRO A 65 -3.63 -11.87 -7.39
N PHE A 66 -4.44 -12.44 -6.51
CA PHE A 66 -5.54 -13.32 -6.87
C PHE A 66 -6.58 -13.25 -5.74
N VAL A 67 -7.79 -13.75 -6.02
CA VAL A 67 -8.87 -13.89 -5.04
C VAL A 67 -9.16 -15.38 -4.89
N VAL A 68 -9.30 -15.86 -3.66
CA VAL A 68 -9.85 -17.21 -3.41
C VAL A 68 -11.29 -17.07 -2.96
N ARG A 69 -12.22 -17.66 -3.70
CA ARG A 69 -13.62 -17.80 -3.31
C ARG A 69 -13.73 -18.95 -2.31
N GLY A 70 -14.67 -18.85 -1.37
CA GLY A 70 -14.98 -19.95 -0.43
C GLY A 70 -13.95 -20.31 0.64
N CYS A 71 -12.67 -19.91 0.55
CA CYS A 71 -11.60 -20.35 1.49
C CYS A 71 -11.93 -20.15 2.98
N ALA A 72 -12.57 -19.03 3.33
CA ALA A 72 -12.96 -18.73 4.71
C ALA A 72 -14.32 -19.33 5.15
N SER A 73 -15.02 -20.06 4.28
CA SER A 73 -16.40 -20.52 4.51
C SER A 73 -16.57 -21.40 5.76
N GLY A 74 -15.58 -22.24 6.07
CA GLY A 74 -15.58 -23.07 7.28
C GLY A 74 -15.31 -22.29 8.58
N TRP A 75 -14.80 -21.05 8.49
CA TRP A 75 -14.31 -20.32 9.66
C TRP A 75 -15.47 -19.96 10.60
N GLU A 76 -15.20 -20.04 11.89
CA GLU A 76 -16.20 -19.70 12.91
C GLU A 76 -16.52 -18.20 12.91
N ALA A 77 -15.55 -17.36 12.56
CA ALA A 77 -15.76 -15.92 12.36
C ALA A 77 -16.88 -15.58 11.37
N LEU A 78 -16.94 -16.24 10.20
CA LEU A 78 -17.98 -15.98 9.18
C LEU A 78 -19.38 -16.41 9.66
N ARG A 79 -19.47 -17.34 10.62
CA ARG A 79 -20.74 -17.85 11.16
C ARG A 79 -21.22 -17.13 12.42
N ARG A 80 -20.33 -16.52 13.20
CA ARG A 80 -20.63 -15.96 14.54
C ARG A 80 -20.45 -14.46 14.68
N TRP A 81 -19.73 -13.78 13.78
CA TRP A 81 -19.34 -12.38 14.01
C TRP A 81 -20.40 -11.37 13.57
N ASP A 82 -21.56 -11.43 14.22
CA ASP A 82 -22.58 -10.37 14.17
C ASP A 82 -22.30 -9.23 15.18
N ARG A 83 -23.03 -8.12 15.05
CA ARG A 83 -22.93 -6.96 15.93
C ARG A 83 -23.13 -7.29 17.40
N ARG A 84 -24.07 -8.19 17.74
CA ARG A 84 -24.39 -8.58 19.11
C ARG A 84 -23.24 -9.37 19.71
N PHE A 85 -22.71 -10.36 18.98
CA PHE A 85 -21.56 -11.14 19.38
C PHE A 85 -20.32 -10.27 19.57
N LEU A 86 -20.01 -9.37 18.63
CA LEU A 86 -18.83 -8.50 18.72
C LEU A 86 -18.90 -7.54 19.92
N VAL A 87 -20.08 -6.95 20.18
CA VAL A 87 -20.30 -6.09 21.36
C VAL A 87 -20.13 -6.88 22.66
N GLU A 88 -20.60 -8.12 22.72
CA GLU A 88 -20.47 -8.97 23.91
C GLU A 88 -19.02 -9.45 24.14
N ALA A 89 -18.39 -10.01 23.09
CA ALA A 89 -17.02 -10.53 23.16
C ALA A 89 -15.98 -9.44 23.49
N MET A 90 -16.23 -8.21 23.06
CA MET A 90 -15.36 -7.05 23.31
C MET A 90 -15.83 -6.17 24.48
N ARG A 91 -16.87 -6.59 25.23
CA ARG A 91 -17.40 -5.86 26.39
C ARG A 91 -16.28 -5.57 27.40
N GLY A 92 -16.13 -4.30 27.77
CA GLY A 92 -15.10 -3.83 28.70
C GLY A 92 -13.65 -3.86 28.16
N LYS A 93 -13.43 -4.19 26.88
CA LYS A 93 -12.08 -4.13 26.26
C LYS A 93 -11.86 -2.76 25.62
N LYS A 94 -10.76 -2.09 25.98
CA LYS A 94 -10.31 -0.88 25.28
C LYS A 94 -9.68 -1.27 23.94
N VAL A 95 -10.26 -0.82 22.82
CA VAL A 95 -9.70 -0.90 21.47
C VAL A 95 -9.26 0.50 21.03
N ASN A 96 -8.23 0.62 20.20
CA ASN A 96 -7.89 1.92 19.61
C ASN A 96 -8.78 2.09 18.37
N VAL A 97 -9.63 3.12 18.36
CA VAL A 97 -10.44 3.47 17.20
C VAL A 97 -9.73 4.61 16.47
N ALA A 98 -9.38 4.39 15.21
CA ALA A 98 -8.80 5.41 14.35
C ALA A 98 -9.87 6.41 13.89
N VAL A 99 -10.30 7.32 14.78
CA VAL A 99 -11.24 8.39 14.45
C VAL A 99 -10.49 9.48 13.67
N THR A 100 -10.49 9.36 12.35
CA THR A 100 -9.94 10.36 11.43
C THR A 100 -11.02 10.79 10.44
N PRO A 101 -11.28 12.10 10.25
CA PRO A 101 -12.20 12.59 9.20
C PRO A 101 -11.79 12.19 7.78
N ARG A 102 -10.54 11.74 7.58
CA ARG A 102 -9.95 11.31 6.29
C ARG A 102 -9.00 10.10 6.43
N GLY A 103 -9.43 9.07 7.17
CA GLY A 103 -8.93 7.69 7.08
C GLY A 103 -7.42 7.43 7.05
N LYS A 104 -6.78 7.31 8.21
CA LYS A 104 -5.55 6.49 8.40
C LYS A 104 -5.71 5.60 9.63
N GLN A 105 -5.37 4.30 9.50
CA GLN A 105 -5.48 3.31 10.58
C GLN A 105 -4.11 2.73 10.92
N GLN A 106 -3.92 2.29 12.17
CA GLN A 106 -2.75 1.53 12.62
C GLN A 106 -3.21 0.23 13.33
N PRO A 107 -2.47 -0.88 13.22
CA PRO A 107 -2.89 -2.18 13.75
C PRO A 107 -2.87 -2.24 15.29
N THR A 108 -3.84 -2.94 15.89
CA THR A 108 -4.04 -2.96 17.35
C THR A 108 -3.87 -4.36 17.97
N ARG A 109 -2.95 -4.49 18.94
CA ARG A 109 -2.65 -5.75 19.67
C ARG A 109 -3.73 -6.20 20.68
N ARG A 110 -5.04 -5.94 20.44
CA ARG A 110 -6.09 -6.02 21.48
C ARG A 110 -7.30 -6.92 21.19
N ILE A 111 -7.25 -7.75 20.15
CA ILE A 111 -8.38 -8.58 19.70
C ILE A 111 -8.46 -9.99 20.33
N ARG A 112 -7.81 -10.23 21.48
CA ARG A 112 -7.68 -11.57 22.10
C ARG A 112 -8.98 -12.39 22.23
N PRO A 113 -10.14 -11.84 22.61
CA PRO A 113 -11.39 -12.63 22.72
C PRO A 113 -11.91 -13.18 21.38
N LEU A 114 -11.43 -12.64 20.26
CA LEU A 114 -11.85 -13.01 18.91
C LEU A 114 -10.91 -14.04 18.27
N LEU A 115 -9.66 -14.12 18.73
CA LEU A 115 -8.64 -15.04 18.19
C LEU A 115 -9.06 -16.52 18.13
N PRO A 116 -9.79 -17.10 19.11
CA PRO A 116 -10.21 -18.51 19.03
C PRO A 116 -11.11 -18.85 17.84
N HIS A 117 -11.76 -17.85 17.22
CA HIS A 117 -12.67 -18.03 16.09
C HIS A 117 -11.98 -17.86 14.72
N LEU A 118 -10.65 -17.68 14.71
CA LEU A 118 -9.81 -17.51 13.53
C LEU A 118 -8.72 -18.58 13.49
N PRO A 119 -8.29 -19.06 12.31
CA PRO A 119 -7.04 -19.78 12.17
C PRO A 119 -5.86 -18.90 12.61
N THR A 120 -4.88 -19.48 13.31
CA THR A 120 -3.63 -18.78 13.65
C THR A 120 -2.70 -18.62 12.45
N THR A 121 -2.85 -19.45 11.42
CA THR A 121 -2.08 -19.44 10.16
C THR A 121 -2.94 -19.89 8.99
N VAL A 122 -2.66 -19.41 7.78
CA VAL A 122 -3.25 -19.95 6.54
C VAL A 122 -2.34 -21.07 5.98
N PRO A 123 -2.81 -22.32 5.80
CA PRO A 123 -1.94 -23.46 5.51
C PRO A 123 -1.07 -23.33 4.25
N PHE A 124 -1.66 -22.99 3.09
CA PHE A 124 -0.92 -22.90 1.83
C PHE A 124 0.21 -21.86 1.90
N ALA A 125 -0.06 -20.69 2.47
CA ALA A 125 0.91 -19.61 2.61
C ALA A 125 1.97 -19.89 3.68
N ARG A 126 1.59 -20.51 4.81
CA ARG A 126 2.55 -20.92 5.85
C ARG A 126 3.57 -21.93 5.31
N ILE A 127 3.13 -22.87 4.48
CA ILE A 127 4.01 -23.88 3.86
C ILE A 127 4.86 -23.24 2.76
N ALA A 128 4.27 -22.37 1.94
CA ALA A 128 4.95 -21.72 0.83
C ALA A 128 6.05 -20.74 1.25
N LEU A 129 5.76 -19.89 2.26
CA LEU A 129 6.67 -18.85 2.77
C LEU A 129 7.58 -19.35 3.92
N ASP A 130 7.46 -20.63 4.26
CA ASP A 130 8.09 -21.34 5.38
C ASP A 130 8.11 -20.55 6.71
N ARG A 131 7.01 -19.84 7.00
CA ARG A 131 6.89 -18.99 8.20
C ARG A 131 5.46 -18.83 8.69
N ALA A 132 5.33 -18.50 9.97
CA ALA A 132 4.09 -17.99 10.54
C ALA A 132 3.88 -16.52 10.13
N PRO A 133 2.63 -16.01 10.12
CA PRO A 133 2.36 -14.59 9.89
C PRO A 133 2.89 -13.74 11.05
N ASP A 134 3.58 -12.65 10.71
CA ASP A 134 4.13 -11.65 11.64
C ASP A 134 3.04 -10.87 12.38
N ALA A 135 1.91 -10.62 11.70
CA ALA A 135 0.76 -9.96 12.28
C ALA A 135 -0.57 -10.51 11.76
N LEU A 136 -1.57 -10.50 12.64
CA LEU A 136 -2.98 -10.71 12.34
C LEU A 136 -3.74 -9.46 12.78
N ASN A 137 -4.30 -8.72 11.82
CA ASN A 137 -5.04 -7.49 12.10
C ASN A 137 -6.54 -7.72 11.89
N LEU A 138 -7.35 -6.92 12.61
CA LEU A 138 -8.80 -6.87 12.50
C LEU A 138 -9.21 -5.48 12.02
N TRP A 139 -10.06 -5.44 11.01
CA TRP A 139 -10.60 -4.24 10.40
C TRP A 139 -12.11 -4.19 10.63
N ILE A 140 -12.56 -3.19 11.38
CA ILE A 140 -13.98 -2.87 11.55
C ILE A 140 -14.19 -1.47 10.99
N GLY A 141 -15.16 -1.32 10.08
CA GLY A 141 -15.46 -0.04 9.43
C GLY A 141 -16.91 0.09 9.04
N ASN A 142 -17.25 1.19 8.36
CA ASN A 142 -18.56 1.45 7.78
C ASN A 142 -18.43 1.88 6.32
N SER A 143 -19.54 2.23 5.66
CA SER A 143 -19.55 2.62 4.25
C SER A 143 -18.80 3.93 3.93
N ARG A 144 -18.43 4.72 4.95
CA ARG A 144 -17.62 5.94 4.83
C ARG A 144 -16.13 5.68 5.06
N SER A 145 -15.73 4.43 5.31
CA SER A 145 -14.36 4.07 5.63
C SER A 145 -13.54 3.81 4.35
N VAL A 146 -12.79 4.83 3.93
CA VAL A 146 -11.83 4.75 2.82
C VAL A 146 -10.41 4.65 3.38
N THR A 147 -9.60 3.76 2.79
CA THR A 147 -8.16 3.70 3.01
C THR A 147 -7.46 4.34 1.81
N ALA A 148 -6.67 5.39 2.04
CA ALA A 148 -5.90 6.06 0.99
C ALA A 148 -4.86 5.12 0.34
N THR A 149 -4.47 5.43 -0.89
CA THR A 149 -3.43 4.71 -1.64
C THR A 149 -2.13 4.64 -0.83
N HIS A 150 -1.60 3.43 -0.62
CA HIS A 150 -0.36 3.17 0.13
C HIS A 150 0.34 1.91 -0.42
N ARG A 151 1.46 1.52 0.20
CA ARG A 151 2.13 0.23 -0.03
C ARG A 151 2.64 -0.32 1.31
N ASP A 152 2.63 -1.64 1.43
CA ASP A 152 3.12 -2.38 2.60
C ASP A 152 4.43 -3.11 2.25
N GLY A 153 5.18 -3.51 3.29
CA GLY A 153 6.34 -4.42 3.18
C GLY A 153 5.98 -5.89 3.40
N TYR A 154 4.73 -6.27 3.13
CA TYR A 154 4.17 -7.55 3.53
C TYR A 154 3.44 -8.25 2.38
N GLU A 155 3.58 -9.56 2.29
CA GLU A 155 2.61 -10.41 1.61
C GLU A 155 1.32 -10.44 2.46
N ASN A 156 0.21 -10.00 1.88
CA ASN A 156 -0.98 -9.60 2.62
C ASN A 156 -2.20 -10.45 2.23
N LEU A 157 -2.54 -11.45 3.05
CA LEU A 157 -3.74 -12.26 2.87
C LEU A 157 -4.93 -11.59 3.54
N TYR A 158 -5.73 -10.86 2.76
CA TYR A 158 -6.92 -10.15 3.23
C TYR A 158 -8.18 -11.02 3.11
N VAL A 159 -8.84 -11.26 4.25
CA VAL A 159 -10.04 -12.11 4.34
C VAL A 159 -11.25 -11.27 4.75
N GLN A 160 -12.21 -11.13 3.84
CA GLN A 160 -13.48 -10.48 4.11
C GLN A 160 -14.38 -11.41 4.95
N VAL A 161 -14.82 -10.93 6.12
CA VAL A 161 -15.75 -11.66 7.00
C VAL A 161 -17.19 -11.18 6.80
N ARG A 162 -17.43 -9.85 6.75
CA ARG A 162 -18.75 -9.23 6.51
C ARG A 162 -18.72 -7.97 5.65
N GLY A 163 -19.80 -7.75 4.91
CA GLY A 163 -19.91 -6.68 3.92
C GLY A 163 -19.00 -6.91 2.71
N ARG A 164 -18.59 -5.84 2.03
CA ARG A 164 -17.64 -5.88 0.89
C ARG A 164 -16.60 -4.77 1.00
N LYS A 165 -15.38 -5.08 0.56
CA LYS A 165 -14.26 -4.15 0.38
C LYS A 165 -13.89 -4.16 -1.10
N HIS A 166 -13.84 -2.98 -1.71
CA HIS A 166 -13.35 -2.81 -3.07
C HIS A 166 -11.93 -2.29 -2.99
N PHE A 167 -11.02 -2.86 -3.79
CA PHE A 167 -9.62 -2.47 -3.84
C PHE A 167 -9.31 -1.88 -5.21
N ALA A 168 -8.68 -0.72 -5.22
CA ALA A 168 -7.98 -0.19 -6.39
C ALA A 168 -6.48 -0.38 -6.15
N LEU A 169 -5.75 -0.81 -7.17
CA LEU A 169 -4.37 -1.31 -7.06
C LEU A 169 -3.54 -0.66 -8.21
N LEU A 170 -2.21 -0.49 -8.07
CA LEU A 170 -1.26 0.04 -9.08
C LEU A 170 0.16 -0.54 -8.89
N PRO A 171 0.86 -1.06 -9.92
CA PRO A 171 2.13 -1.78 -9.79
C PRO A 171 3.18 -1.15 -8.91
N ALA A 172 3.98 -2.02 -8.28
CA ALA A 172 5.22 -1.64 -7.64
C ALA A 172 6.08 -0.82 -8.61
N LEU A 173 6.18 -1.28 -9.87
CA LEU A 173 6.80 -0.54 -10.98
C LEU A 173 6.02 0.72 -11.41
N CYS A 174 4.70 0.78 -11.23
CA CYS A 174 3.86 1.95 -11.47
C CYS A 174 3.88 3.00 -10.34
N ALA A 175 4.80 2.89 -9.37
CA ALA A 175 5.07 3.97 -8.42
C ALA A 175 5.19 5.39 -9.05
N PRO A 176 5.74 5.58 -10.27
CA PRO A 176 5.76 6.90 -10.94
C PRO A 176 4.36 7.49 -11.22
N ALA A 177 3.34 6.65 -11.40
CA ALA A 177 1.96 7.06 -11.67
C ALA A 177 1.19 7.47 -10.41
N LEU A 178 1.62 7.03 -9.22
CA LEU A 178 1.04 7.42 -7.92
C LEU A 178 1.21 8.91 -7.58
N ALA A 179 2.10 9.58 -8.31
CA ALA A 179 2.43 10.98 -8.15
C ALA A 179 2.81 11.38 -6.71
N GLU A 180 3.58 10.53 -6.04
CA GLU A 180 3.99 10.79 -4.66
C GLU A 180 4.69 12.14 -4.49
N VAL A 181 4.32 12.84 -3.41
CA VAL A 181 4.96 14.09 -2.96
C VAL A 181 5.50 13.90 -1.55
N ALA A 182 6.59 14.60 -1.21
CA ALA A 182 7.11 14.62 0.15
C ALA A 182 6.25 15.56 1.00
N LEU A 183 5.46 15.01 1.92
CA LEU A 183 4.71 15.80 2.90
C LEU A 183 5.60 16.13 4.11
N PRO A 184 5.46 17.32 4.73
CA PRO A 184 6.15 17.63 5.98
C PRO A 184 5.71 16.67 7.09
N ARG A 185 6.63 16.32 7.99
CA ARG A 185 6.30 15.49 9.16
C ARG A 185 5.45 16.27 10.18
N PRO A 186 4.60 15.59 10.97
CA PRO A 186 4.03 16.19 12.17
C PRO A 186 5.15 16.63 13.13
N PRO A 187 5.00 17.77 13.83
CA PRO A 187 5.99 18.21 14.81
C PRO A 187 6.24 17.14 15.90
N GLY A 188 7.49 16.71 16.07
CA GLY A 188 7.92 15.78 17.11
C GLY A 188 8.35 14.38 16.63
N GLU A 189 8.19 14.02 15.36
CA GLU A 189 8.55 12.68 14.85
C GLU A 189 9.98 12.59 14.25
N GLY A 190 10.98 12.57 15.14
CA GLY A 190 12.38 12.23 14.83
C GLY A 190 13.22 13.34 14.18
N PRO A 191 14.49 13.07 13.86
CA PRO A 191 15.37 14.05 13.22
C PRO A 191 15.02 14.28 11.74
N GLU A 192 14.96 15.55 11.35
CA GLU A 192 14.81 16.07 9.98
C GLU A 192 16.03 15.72 9.08
N PRO A 193 15.94 15.75 7.73
CA PRO A 193 15.01 16.56 6.93
C PRO A 193 14.24 15.82 5.81
N ALA A 194 14.00 14.51 5.93
CA ALA A 194 13.29 13.75 4.90
C ALA A 194 11.76 13.76 5.11
N GLY A 195 11.06 14.61 4.34
CA GLY A 195 9.60 14.59 4.26
C GLY A 195 9.05 13.22 3.84
N VAL A 196 7.85 12.87 4.33
CA VAL A 196 7.25 11.55 4.14
C VAL A 196 6.62 11.46 2.75
N PRO A 197 7.07 10.54 1.87
CA PRO A 197 6.43 10.32 0.59
C PRO A 197 4.97 9.89 0.75
N PHE A 198 4.06 10.56 0.04
CA PHE A 198 2.64 10.27 0.09
C PHE A 198 2.02 10.33 -1.32
N PRO A 199 1.32 9.28 -1.79
CA PRO A 199 0.61 9.30 -3.08
C PRO A 199 -0.42 10.42 -3.15
N THR A 200 -0.41 11.20 -4.24
CA THR A 200 -1.47 12.19 -4.51
C THR A 200 -2.53 11.67 -5.48
N TRP A 201 -2.26 10.55 -6.16
CA TRP A 201 -3.23 9.89 -7.02
C TRP A 201 -4.33 9.22 -6.18
N ASP A 202 -5.58 9.58 -6.48
CA ASP A 202 -6.79 8.96 -5.95
C ASP A 202 -7.60 8.33 -7.11
N PRO A 203 -7.84 7.00 -7.10
CA PRO A 203 -8.68 6.35 -8.11
C PRO A 203 -10.14 6.80 -8.05
N ASP A 204 -10.62 7.21 -6.88
CA ASP A 204 -12.02 7.58 -6.66
C ASP A 204 -12.29 9.07 -7.01
N GLY A 205 -11.26 9.81 -7.45
CA GLY A 205 -11.37 11.17 -8.01
C GLY A 205 -11.44 12.32 -6.99
N VAL A 206 -11.23 12.06 -5.70
CA VAL A 206 -11.33 13.03 -4.60
C VAL A 206 -9.92 13.49 -4.16
N ALA A 207 -9.41 14.52 -4.84
CA ALA A 207 -8.07 15.06 -4.62
C ALA A 207 -7.71 15.28 -3.13
N VAL A 208 -6.69 14.55 -2.65
CA VAL A 208 -6.13 14.75 -1.30
C VAL A 208 -5.27 16.00 -1.30
N GLY A 209 -5.83 17.14 -0.88
CA GLY A 209 -5.07 18.37 -0.63
C GLY A 209 -5.72 19.66 -1.11
N GLY A 210 -6.84 19.62 -1.83
CA GLY A 210 -7.57 20.83 -2.22
C GLY A 210 -6.94 21.65 -3.36
N GLN A 211 -5.92 21.13 -4.02
CA GLN A 211 -5.62 21.53 -5.40
C GLN A 211 -6.41 20.61 -6.34
N GLU A 212 -6.96 21.18 -7.41
CA GLU A 212 -7.64 20.40 -8.44
C GLU A 212 -6.67 19.33 -8.96
N GLY A 213 -7.11 18.07 -8.93
CA GLY A 213 -6.29 16.96 -9.40
C GLY A 213 -5.96 17.19 -10.87
N VAL A 214 -4.68 17.45 -11.15
CA VAL A 214 -4.17 17.46 -12.52
C VAL A 214 -4.60 16.14 -13.16
N ARG A 215 -5.39 16.20 -14.24
CA ARG A 215 -5.72 15.04 -15.08
C ARG A 215 -4.45 14.56 -15.79
N GLY A 216 -3.54 13.95 -15.03
CA GLY A 216 -2.55 13.04 -15.58
C GLY A 216 -3.31 11.92 -16.28
N GLY A 217 -2.94 11.63 -17.53
CA GLY A 217 -3.68 10.71 -18.39
C GLY A 217 -3.93 9.36 -17.71
N GLU A 218 -5.10 8.78 -18.01
CA GLU A 218 -5.59 7.55 -17.36
C GLU A 218 -4.52 6.46 -17.29
N PRO A 219 -4.05 6.07 -16.09
CA PRO A 219 -3.22 4.90 -15.94
C PRO A 219 -4.10 3.67 -16.21
N SER A 220 -3.81 2.92 -17.26
CA SER A 220 -4.47 1.66 -17.58
C SER A 220 -4.07 0.56 -16.58
N ARG A 221 -4.73 0.58 -15.41
CA ARG A 221 -5.13 -0.53 -14.51
C ARG A 221 -4.14 -1.71 -14.37
N ALA A 222 -3.54 -1.90 -13.19
CA ALA A 222 -2.91 -3.17 -12.76
C ALA A 222 -2.60 -3.14 -11.24
N THR A 223 -2.12 -4.21 -10.63
CA THR A 223 -1.74 -4.34 -9.18
C THR A 223 -0.30 -3.96 -8.90
N SER A 224 0.14 -3.31 -7.80
CA SER A 224 -0.10 -3.51 -6.35
C SER A 224 0.24 -2.26 -5.44
N SER A 225 -0.70 -1.30 -5.24
CA SER A 225 -0.62 -0.18 -4.27
C SER A 225 -2.06 0.17 -3.81
N PRO A 226 -2.55 -0.40 -2.69
CA PRO A 226 -3.99 -0.40 -2.40
C PRO A 226 -4.53 0.95 -1.92
N SER A 227 -5.52 1.48 -2.65
CA SER A 227 -6.62 2.23 -2.02
C SER A 227 -7.83 1.30 -1.87
N SER A 228 -8.76 1.62 -0.96
CA SER A 228 -9.98 0.81 -0.84
C SER A 228 -11.15 1.47 -0.12
N TRP A 229 -12.36 1.32 -0.67
CA TRP A 229 -13.61 1.75 -0.06
C TRP A 229 -14.52 0.58 0.30
N SER A 230 -15.44 0.82 1.23
CA SER A 230 -16.22 -0.23 1.91
C SER A 230 -17.72 -0.11 1.61
N ARG A 231 -18.39 -1.24 1.43
CA ARG A 231 -19.86 -1.33 1.33
C ARG A 231 -20.38 -2.26 2.42
N THR A 232 -21.22 -1.73 3.29
CA THR A 232 -21.79 -2.47 4.43
C THR A 232 -22.85 -3.46 3.99
N ASP A 233 -23.13 -4.44 4.85
CA ASP A 233 -24.34 -5.25 4.79
C ASP A 233 -25.50 -4.56 5.54
N ASP A 234 -26.55 -5.33 5.84
CA ASP A 234 -27.75 -4.95 6.59
C ASP A 234 -27.47 -4.58 8.06
N GLU A 235 -26.38 -5.06 8.66
CA GLU A 235 -25.95 -4.63 10.00
C GLU A 235 -25.18 -3.31 10.01
N GLY A 236 -24.90 -2.73 8.83
CA GLY A 236 -24.37 -1.38 8.69
C GLY A 236 -22.87 -1.23 8.98
N PHE A 237 -22.11 -2.33 8.98
CA PHE A 237 -20.65 -2.31 9.12
C PHE A 237 -19.96 -3.23 8.09
N VAL A 238 -18.63 -3.15 8.03
CA VAL A 238 -17.76 -4.10 7.32
C VAL A 238 -16.77 -4.71 8.30
N LEU A 239 -16.43 -5.97 8.07
CA LEU A 239 -15.55 -6.74 8.95
C LEU A 239 -14.58 -7.57 8.11
N ALA A 240 -13.29 -7.42 8.37
CA ALA A 240 -12.25 -8.21 7.70
C ALA A 240 -11.10 -8.48 8.66
N VAL A 241 -10.32 -9.52 8.35
CA VAL A 241 -9.04 -9.79 8.99
C VAL A 241 -7.97 -9.89 7.92
N ASN A 242 -6.72 -9.63 8.26
CA ASN A 242 -5.62 -9.92 7.35
C ASN A 242 -4.38 -10.45 8.04
N TYR A 243 -3.70 -11.36 7.35
CA TYR A 243 -2.47 -11.98 7.78
C TYR A 243 -1.33 -11.35 6.99
N TRP A 244 -0.38 -10.74 7.70
CA TRP A 244 0.83 -10.18 7.13
C TRP A 244 1.97 -11.16 7.34
N TYR A 245 2.70 -11.43 6.25
CA TYR A 245 3.94 -12.18 6.23
C TYR A 245 5.01 -11.25 5.65
N ASP A 246 6.13 -11.06 6.34
CA ASP A 246 7.19 -10.13 5.88
C ASP A 246 7.71 -10.53 4.49
N MET A 247 7.83 -9.56 3.61
CA MET A 247 8.21 -9.77 2.20
C MET A 247 9.64 -10.32 2.11
N ASP A 248 9.94 -11.11 1.06
CA ASP A 248 11.33 -11.46 0.75
C ASP A 248 12.02 -10.30 0.00
N TYR A 249 12.92 -9.61 0.69
CA TYR A 249 13.71 -8.51 0.14
C TYR A 249 14.97 -8.96 -0.62
N SER A 250 15.26 -10.26 -0.70
CA SER A 250 16.46 -10.78 -1.38
C SER A 250 16.36 -10.77 -2.91
N GLY A 251 15.13 -10.80 -3.45
CA GLY A 251 14.86 -10.78 -4.89
C GLY A 251 15.01 -9.40 -5.54
N SER A 252 14.93 -9.37 -6.86
CA SER A 252 15.08 -8.12 -7.65
C SER A 252 13.89 -7.16 -7.53
N LEU A 253 12.71 -7.64 -7.10
CA LEU A 253 11.47 -6.86 -7.04
C LEU A 253 11.61 -5.57 -6.23
N TYR A 254 12.10 -5.67 -5.00
CA TYR A 254 12.26 -4.52 -4.10
C TYR A 254 13.28 -3.47 -4.59
N PRO A 255 14.54 -3.84 -4.94
CA PRO A 255 15.51 -2.86 -5.44
C PRO A 255 15.09 -2.23 -6.77
N LEU A 256 14.52 -2.98 -7.73
CA LEU A 256 14.04 -2.42 -9.01
C LEU A 256 12.86 -1.47 -8.81
N THR A 257 11.89 -1.84 -7.97
CA THR A 257 10.77 -0.97 -7.58
C THR A 257 11.27 0.35 -7.00
N ASN A 258 12.24 0.29 -6.08
CA ASN A 258 12.79 1.49 -5.45
C ASN A 258 13.64 2.33 -6.42
N LEU A 259 14.35 1.70 -7.37
CA LEU A 259 15.07 2.42 -8.43
C LEU A 259 14.10 3.24 -9.29
N VAL A 260 13.04 2.62 -9.81
CA VAL A 260 12.02 3.26 -10.65
C VAL A 260 11.28 4.37 -9.89
N ARG A 261 10.95 4.14 -8.62
CA ARG A 261 10.35 5.14 -7.73
C ARG A 261 11.27 6.34 -7.50
N ASN A 262 12.54 6.10 -7.18
CA ASN A 262 13.53 7.16 -6.93
C ASN A 262 13.82 7.97 -8.21
N MET A 263 13.86 7.32 -9.36
CA MET A 263 13.90 7.99 -10.67
C MET A 263 12.71 8.94 -10.84
N SER A 264 11.48 8.52 -10.51
CA SER A 264 10.32 9.43 -10.59
C SER A 264 10.44 10.63 -9.64
N PHE A 265 10.99 10.47 -8.44
CA PHE A 265 11.24 11.59 -7.54
C PHE A 265 12.26 12.59 -8.08
N ALA A 266 13.32 12.11 -8.73
CA ALA A 266 14.33 12.99 -9.33
C ALA A 266 13.70 13.93 -10.38
N GLN A 267 12.70 13.46 -11.15
CA GLN A 267 11.97 14.29 -12.12
C GLN A 267 11.00 15.31 -11.50
N ARG A 268 10.72 15.22 -10.21
CA ARG A 268 9.66 16.01 -9.53
C ARG A 268 10.21 17.08 -8.61
N ARG A 269 11.53 17.18 -8.44
CA ARG A 269 12.15 18.25 -7.65
C ARG A 269 11.99 19.58 -8.40
N PRO A 270 11.42 20.62 -7.78
CA PRO A 270 11.56 21.98 -8.29
C PRO A 270 12.99 22.46 -8.05
N GLY A 271 13.54 23.16 -9.05
CA GLY A 271 14.80 23.91 -8.94
C GLY A 271 14.66 25.25 -8.24
#